data_AF-A0A0G3EEW4-F1
#
_entry.id   AF-A0A0G3EEW4-F1
#
_cell.length_a   1.000
_cell.length_b   1.000
_cell.length_c   1.000
_cell.angle_alpha   90.00
_cell.angle_beta   90.00
_cell.angle_gamma   90.00
#
_symmetry.space_group_name_H-M   'P 1'
#
loop_
_entity.id
_entity.type
_entity.pdbx_description
1 polymer ?
#
loop_
_entity_poly.entity_id
_entity_poly.type
_entity_poly.pdbx_seq_one_letter_code
_entity_poly.pdbx_strand_id
1 'polypeptide(L)'
;MRHEDSKSAFEWCGNGCTSAGSRGSGRNGTERVRRNVKLFVRLFGTLASVVLVACLLSACEYTVSLSDKPSSARDPGLTGAWESVKAGGDVDRLTVLPLNEKTYLVVFDPSGSDAIYARAHHVEPAGVELVQLRWLGAADGSMPEGGRVYQYAAYELVEGKLQVRLLSKDAVPTDVDSARKLRAAIASHRNGAELFRDPMVFAPRP
;
A
#
# COMPACT_ATOMS: atom_id res chain seq x y z
N MET A 1 -46.86 10.67 66.07
CA MET A 1 -47.88 9.60 65.96
C MET A 1 -47.11 8.30 65.92
N ARG A 2 -47.11 7.54 67.04
CA ARG A 2 -47.95 6.32 67.23
C ARG A 2 -47.72 5.33 66.09
N HIS A 3 -47.39 4.06 66.25
CA HIS A 3 -47.27 3.09 67.36
C HIS A 3 -46.22 2.09 66.82
N GLU A 4 -45.23 1.64 67.59
CA GLU A 4 -45.35 0.54 68.56
C GLU A 4 -45.79 -0.80 67.94
N ASP A 5 -44.99 -1.80 68.32
CA ASP A 5 -45.39 -3.18 68.63
C ASP A 5 -45.46 -4.23 67.50
N SER A 6 -45.00 -5.46 67.71
CA SER A 6 -44.26 -6.11 68.80
C SER A 6 -44.14 -7.59 68.40
N LYS A 7 -43.33 -8.32 69.17
CA LYS A 7 -43.40 -9.77 69.44
C LYS A 7 -42.66 -10.68 68.46
N SER A 8 -41.89 -11.66 68.90
CA SER A 8 -41.48 -12.13 70.24
C SER A 8 -40.56 -13.32 70.00
N ALA A 9 -39.63 -13.55 70.95
CA ALA A 9 -39.23 -14.86 71.45
C ALA A 9 -38.52 -15.82 70.45
N PHE A 10 -37.59 -16.70 70.80
CA PHE A 10 -37.25 -17.31 72.08
C PHE A 10 -35.93 -18.11 71.90
N GLU A 11 -35.25 -18.36 73.03
CA GLU A 11 -34.40 -19.52 73.38
C GLU A 11 -33.29 -20.01 72.40
N TRP A 12 -32.01 -19.89 72.77
CA TRP A 12 -31.21 -20.73 73.68
C TRP A 12 -30.74 -22.10 73.13
N CYS A 13 -29.41 -22.28 73.25
CA CYS A 13 -28.62 -23.51 73.31
C CYS A 13 -28.36 -24.31 72.02
N GLY A 14 -27.08 -24.62 71.80
CA GLY A 14 -26.68 -25.71 70.90
C GLY A 14 -25.20 -25.72 70.51
N ASN A 15 -24.35 -26.07 71.46
CA ASN A 15 -22.97 -26.55 71.33
C ASN A 15 -22.48 -27.02 69.93
N GLY A 16 -21.25 -26.64 69.62
CA GLY A 16 -20.16 -27.63 69.49
C GLY A 16 -19.97 -28.32 68.14
N CYS A 17 -18.88 -27.92 67.46
CA CYS A 17 -17.94 -28.73 66.68
C CYS A 17 -18.36 -30.14 66.24
N THR A 18 -18.31 -30.42 64.93
CA THR A 18 -17.21 -31.19 64.31
C THR A 18 -17.36 -31.32 62.79
N SER A 19 -16.20 -31.48 62.17
CA SER A 19 -15.87 -31.68 60.75
C SER A 19 -16.57 -32.85 60.03
N ALA A 20 -16.84 -32.68 58.72
CA ALA A 20 -16.33 -33.50 57.60
C ALA A 20 -17.30 -33.61 56.40
N GLY A 21 -16.80 -33.27 55.19
CA GLY A 21 -16.75 -34.23 54.07
C GLY A 21 -17.87 -34.33 53.02
N SER A 22 -17.50 -33.91 51.78
CA SER A 22 -17.94 -34.44 50.46
C SER A 22 -19.34 -34.02 49.97
N ARG A 23 -19.70 -33.75 48.70
CA ARG A 23 -19.25 -33.89 47.28
C ARG A 23 -19.91 -32.70 46.54
N GLY A 24 -19.59 -32.24 45.33
CA GLY A 24 -18.77 -32.70 44.21
C GLY A 24 -19.14 -31.88 42.96
N SER A 25 -18.45 -32.15 41.85
CA SER A 25 -18.86 -31.90 40.45
C SER A 25 -19.02 -30.45 39.95
N GLY A 26 -18.21 -30.08 38.96
CA GLY A 26 -18.42 -28.83 38.20
C GLY A 26 -17.22 -28.24 37.47
N ARG A 27 -16.32 -29.05 36.89
CA ARG A 27 -15.24 -28.54 36.01
C ARG A 27 -15.36 -29.18 34.63
N ASN A 28 -16.23 -28.66 33.77
CA ASN A 28 -16.24 -29.02 32.34
C ASN A 28 -16.82 -27.93 31.39
N GLY A 29 -17.00 -26.69 31.86
CA GLY A 29 -17.63 -25.61 31.08
C GLY A 29 -16.68 -24.59 30.43
N THR A 30 -15.46 -24.42 30.95
CA THR A 30 -14.62 -23.25 30.63
C THR A 30 -13.54 -23.46 29.57
N GLU A 31 -13.24 -24.70 29.18
CA GLU A 31 -12.22 -24.96 28.15
C GLU A 31 -12.74 -24.82 26.71
N ARG A 32 -14.03 -25.06 26.47
CA ARG A 32 -14.59 -25.07 25.11
C ARG A 32 -14.67 -23.67 24.49
N VAL A 33 -14.88 -22.64 25.30
CA VAL A 33 -14.96 -21.23 24.86
C VAL A 33 -13.58 -20.66 24.50
N ARG A 34 -12.52 -21.07 25.20
CA ARG A 34 -11.15 -20.54 24.99
C ARG A 34 -10.50 -21.01 23.69
N ARG A 35 -10.89 -22.17 23.12
CA ARG A 35 -10.35 -22.64 21.84
C ARG A 35 -10.94 -21.89 20.64
N ASN A 36 -12.22 -21.52 20.69
CA ASN A 36 -12.88 -20.81 19.58
C ASN A 36 -12.38 -19.36 19.43
N VAL A 37 -12.06 -18.66 20.53
CA VAL A 37 -11.52 -17.30 20.47
C VAL A 37 -10.10 -17.26 19.89
N LYS A 38 -9.24 -18.24 20.23
CA LYS A 38 -7.88 -18.31 19.69
C LYS A 38 -7.84 -18.66 18.20
N LEU A 39 -8.81 -19.43 17.69
CA LEU A 39 -8.92 -19.75 16.27
C LEU A 39 -9.41 -18.53 15.47
N PHE A 40 -10.39 -17.78 16.01
CA PHE A 40 -10.96 -16.60 15.35
C PHE A 40 -9.98 -15.43 15.27
N VAL A 41 -9.22 -15.18 16.35
CA VAL A 41 -8.17 -14.12 16.36
C VAL A 41 -7.02 -14.45 15.41
N ARG A 42 -6.68 -15.73 15.23
CA ARG A 42 -5.66 -16.15 14.27
C ARG A 42 -6.12 -16.02 12.82
N LEU A 43 -7.36 -16.39 12.50
CA LEU A 43 -7.93 -16.27 11.14
C LEU A 43 -8.15 -14.81 10.71
N PHE A 44 -8.60 -13.92 11.62
CA PHE A 44 -8.73 -12.49 11.31
C PHE A 44 -7.38 -11.75 11.23
N GLY A 45 -6.40 -12.17 12.04
CA GLY A 45 -5.05 -11.59 12.02
C GLY A 45 -4.29 -11.88 10.72
N THR A 46 -4.39 -13.08 10.15
CA THR A 46 -3.74 -13.39 8.86
C THR A 46 -4.48 -12.81 7.66
N LEU A 47 -5.82 -12.79 7.66
CA LEU A 47 -6.60 -12.15 6.58
C LEU A 47 -6.37 -10.63 6.52
N ALA A 48 -6.32 -9.94 7.67
CA ALA A 48 -6.00 -8.52 7.72
C ALA A 48 -4.56 -8.22 7.27
N SER A 49 -3.61 -9.11 7.57
CA SER A 49 -2.21 -8.97 7.15
C SER A 49 -2.03 -9.12 5.63
N VAL A 50 -2.73 -10.08 5.00
CA VAL A 50 -2.67 -10.29 3.54
C VAL A 50 -3.33 -9.13 2.78
N VAL A 51 -4.43 -8.57 3.28
CA VAL A 51 -5.08 -7.38 2.69
C VAL A 51 -4.22 -6.12 2.84
N LEU A 52 -3.52 -5.95 3.97
CA LEU A 52 -2.61 -4.82 4.17
C LEU A 52 -1.40 -4.86 3.24
N VAL A 53 -0.89 -6.07 2.92
CA VAL A 53 0.22 -6.26 1.98
C VAL A 53 -0.23 -6.10 0.51
N ALA A 54 -1.44 -6.54 0.16
CA ALA A 54 -1.98 -6.35 -1.19
C ALA A 54 -2.15 -4.86 -1.56
N CYS A 55 -2.51 -4.00 -0.59
CA CYS A 55 -2.60 -2.55 -0.80
C CYS A 55 -1.24 -1.87 -1.08
N LEU A 56 -0.11 -2.52 -0.77
CA LEU A 56 1.23 -1.94 -0.95
C LEU A 56 1.77 -2.10 -2.39
N LEU A 57 1.11 -2.90 -3.23
CA LEU A 57 1.60 -3.26 -4.56
C LEU A 57 0.84 -2.61 -5.73
N SER A 58 -0.01 -1.62 -5.46
CA SER A 58 -0.60 -0.83 -6.53
C SER A 58 0.47 0.10 -7.13
N ALA A 59 1.03 -0.30 -8.27
CA ALA A 59 2.00 0.49 -9.06
C ALA A 59 1.39 1.80 -9.64
N CYS A 60 0.15 2.11 -9.31
CA CYS A 60 -0.53 3.31 -9.74
C CYS A 60 -1.05 4.04 -8.50
N GLU A 61 -0.63 5.28 -8.33
CA GLU A 61 -0.72 5.94 -7.02
C GLU A 61 -1.68 7.11 -7.02
N TYR A 62 -1.85 7.77 -8.15
CA TYR A 62 -2.61 9.01 -8.23
C TYR A 62 -3.77 8.88 -9.21
N THR A 63 -4.89 9.52 -8.88
CA THR A 63 -6.06 9.67 -9.76
C THR A 63 -6.00 10.96 -10.59
N VAL A 64 -5.10 11.85 -10.22
CA VAL A 64 -4.97 13.21 -10.75
C VAL A 64 -3.79 13.29 -11.70
N SER A 65 -4.00 13.96 -12.84
CA SER A 65 -2.94 14.37 -13.77
C SER A 65 -2.31 15.70 -13.36
N LEU A 66 -0.97 15.81 -13.44
CA LEU A 66 -0.24 17.07 -13.33
C LEU A 66 -0.26 17.86 -14.63
N SER A 67 -0.43 17.21 -15.78
CA SER A 67 -0.65 17.88 -17.07
C SER A 67 -1.32 16.93 -18.06
N ASP A 68 -2.35 17.43 -18.73
CA ASP A 68 -2.96 16.73 -19.87
C ASP A 68 -2.20 17.00 -21.19
N LYS A 69 -1.36 18.05 -21.20
CA LYS A 69 -0.66 18.51 -22.40
C LYS A 69 0.85 18.34 -22.23
N PRO A 70 1.50 17.52 -23.08
CA PRO A 70 2.95 17.46 -23.15
C PRO A 70 3.52 18.81 -23.61
N SER A 71 4.27 19.48 -22.75
CA SER A 71 4.89 20.77 -23.07
C SER A 71 6.24 20.58 -23.75
N SER A 72 7.05 19.64 -23.25
CA SER A 72 8.46 19.48 -23.62
C SER A 72 8.67 18.40 -24.68
N ALA A 73 9.75 18.54 -25.43
CA ALA A 73 10.22 17.50 -26.32
C ALA A 73 10.64 16.27 -25.52
N ARG A 74 10.59 15.13 -26.19
CA ARG A 74 10.94 13.84 -25.63
C ARG A 74 12.47 13.66 -25.60
N ASP A 75 13.02 13.18 -24.49
CA ASP A 75 14.42 12.77 -24.40
C ASP A 75 14.65 11.49 -25.23
N PRO A 76 15.47 11.54 -26.31
CA PRO A 76 15.77 10.36 -27.10
C PRO A 76 16.55 9.31 -26.32
N GLY A 77 17.35 9.69 -25.31
CA GLY A 77 18.16 8.78 -24.50
C GLY A 77 17.34 7.82 -23.64
N LEU A 78 16.10 8.20 -23.28
CA LEU A 78 15.20 7.33 -22.53
C LEU A 78 14.62 6.19 -23.39
N THR A 79 14.66 6.33 -24.72
CA THR A 79 14.10 5.36 -25.66
C THR A 79 14.97 4.12 -25.73
N GLY A 80 14.38 2.94 -25.55
CA GLY A 80 15.13 1.69 -25.60
C GLY A 80 14.40 0.55 -24.89
N ALA A 81 15.05 -0.61 -24.92
CA ALA A 81 14.68 -1.74 -24.09
C ALA A 81 15.66 -1.84 -22.93
N TRP A 82 15.12 -2.07 -21.74
CA TRP A 82 15.82 -2.04 -20.48
C TRP A 82 15.40 -3.25 -19.64
N GLU A 83 16.29 -3.72 -18.78
CA GLU A 83 16.02 -4.83 -17.87
C GLU A 83 16.66 -4.63 -16.50
N SER A 84 16.00 -5.13 -15.46
CA SER A 84 16.48 -5.10 -14.08
C SER A 84 16.46 -6.51 -13.52
N VAL A 85 17.61 -7.02 -13.10
CA VAL A 85 17.73 -8.33 -12.44
C VAL A 85 17.63 -8.14 -10.93
N LYS A 86 16.62 -8.73 -10.31
CA LYS A 86 16.39 -8.70 -8.86
C LYS A 86 17.29 -9.70 -8.13
N ALA A 87 17.40 -9.56 -6.81
CA ALA A 87 18.22 -10.43 -5.96
C ALA A 87 17.86 -11.93 -6.02
N GLY A 88 16.70 -12.30 -6.58
CA GLY A 88 16.27 -13.68 -6.82
C GLY A 88 16.47 -14.20 -8.24
N GLY A 89 17.09 -13.43 -9.13
CA GLY A 89 17.23 -13.77 -10.56
C GLY A 89 16.00 -13.44 -11.41
N ASP A 90 14.91 -12.98 -10.81
CA ASP A 90 13.76 -12.40 -11.51
C ASP A 90 14.18 -11.20 -12.36
N VAL A 91 13.68 -11.13 -13.59
CA VAL A 91 14.01 -10.06 -14.53
C VAL A 91 12.76 -9.25 -14.84
N ASP A 92 12.77 -7.99 -14.44
CA ASP A 92 11.77 -7.03 -14.89
C ASP A 92 12.25 -6.38 -16.18
N ARG A 93 11.36 -6.20 -17.15
CA ARG A 93 11.65 -5.57 -18.43
C ARG A 93 10.87 -4.28 -18.58
N LEU A 94 11.55 -3.27 -19.12
CA LEU A 94 10.99 -1.97 -19.41
C LEU A 94 11.33 -1.60 -20.84
N THR A 95 10.32 -1.42 -21.69
CA THR A 95 10.51 -0.91 -23.04
C THR A 95 9.89 0.48 -23.14
N VAL A 96 10.69 1.46 -23.55
CA VAL A 96 10.25 2.83 -23.78
C VAL A 96 10.34 3.12 -25.27
N LEU A 97 9.20 3.36 -25.89
CA LEU A 97 9.05 3.59 -27.32
C LEU A 97 8.63 5.04 -27.59
N PRO A 98 9.12 5.66 -28.67
CA PRO A 98 8.64 6.95 -29.10
C PRO A 98 7.21 6.80 -29.62
N LEU A 99 6.23 7.48 -29.01
CA LEU A 99 4.87 7.51 -29.54
C LEU A 99 4.67 8.72 -30.46
N ASN A 100 5.27 9.86 -30.11
CA ASN A 100 5.42 11.05 -30.95
C ASN A 100 6.59 11.92 -30.44
N GLU A 101 6.69 13.17 -30.91
CA GLU A 101 7.76 14.12 -30.53
C GLU A 101 7.81 14.46 -29.05
N LYS A 102 6.72 14.24 -28.30
CA LYS A 102 6.59 14.67 -26.88
C LYS A 102 6.15 13.57 -25.92
N THR A 103 5.76 12.41 -26.43
CA THR A 103 5.19 11.33 -25.61
C THR A 103 5.78 10.00 -25.94
N TYR A 104 5.85 9.14 -24.92
CA TYR A 104 6.31 7.77 -25.01
C TYR A 104 5.13 6.80 -24.87
N LEU A 105 5.29 5.62 -25.45
CA LEU A 105 4.63 4.41 -24.99
C LEU A 105 5.63 3.66 -24.09
N VAL A 106 5.21 3.36 -22.87
CA VAL A 106 5.98 2.57 -21.91
C VAL A 106 5.31 1.20 -21.80
N VAL A 107 6.10 0.15 -21.92
CA VAL A 107 5.70 -1.24 -21.68
C VAL A 107 6.53 -1.74 -20.52
N PHE A 108 5.88 -2.08 -19.41
CA PHE A 108 6.52 -2.66 -18.25
C PHE A 108 6.05 -4.10 -18.09
N ASP A 109 7.00 -5.03 -18.16
CA ASP A 109 6.81 -6.48 -18.10
C ASP A 109 7.55 -6.99 -16.85
N PRO A 110 6.89 -6.92 -15.67
CA PRO A 110 7.48 -7.41 -14.43
C PRO A 110 7.54 -8.93 -14.41
N SER A 111 8.60 -9.49 -13.83
CA SER A 111 8.75 -10.96 -13.71
C SER A 111 7.53 -11.57 -13.02
N GLY A 112 6.94 -12.59 -13.65
CA GLY A 112 5.82 -13.36 -13.08
C GLY A 112 4.46 -12.67 -13.18
N SER A 113 4.29 -11.64 -14.00
CA SER A 113 2.99 -11.00 -14.27
C SER A 113 2.89 -10.54 -15.72
N ASP A 114 1.71 -10.11 -16.15
CA ASP A 114 1.47 -9.64 -17.50
C ASP A 114 2.02 -8.22 -17.70
N ALA A 115 2.44 -7.94 -18.93
CA ALA A 115 2.90 -6.61 -19.30
C ALA A 115 1.78 -5.56 -19.16
N ILE A 116 2.12 -4.44 -18.53
CA ILE A 116 1.26 -3.26 -18.40
C ILE A 116 1.79 -2.11 -19.26
N TYR A 117 0.87 -1.34 -19.80
CA TYR A 117 1.15 -0.28 -20.77
C TYR A 117 0.85 1.08 -20.16
N ALA A 118 1.69 2.07 -20.44
CA ALA A 118 1.44 3.46 -20.07
C ALA A 118 1.78 4.42 -21.21
N ARG A 119 1.04 5.52 -21.26
CA ARG A 119 1.48 6.71 -22.00
C ARG A 119 2.25 7.62 -21.05
N ALA A 120 3.42 8.09 -21.47
CA ALA A 120 4.26 8.94 -20.64
C ALA A 120 4.65 10.25 -21.32
N HIS A 121 4.87 11.30 -20.54
CA HIS A 121 5.45 12.56 -21.00
C HIS A 121 6.09 13.35 -19.86
N HIS A 122 7.00 14.28 -20.20
CA HIS A 122 7.67 15.13 -19.23
C HIS A 122 6.72 16.17 -18.63
N VAL A 123 6.85 16.39 -17.33
CA VAL A 123 6.17 17.43 -16.56
C VAL A 123 7.16 18.04 -15.57
N GLU A 124 7.02 19.34 -15.28
CA GLU A 124 7.90 20.04 -14.34
C GLU A 124 7.10 20.75 -13.24
N PRO A 125 6.43 20.01 -12.35
CA PRO A 125 5.71 20.60 -11.22
C PRO A 125 6.69 21.31 -10.27
N ALA A 126 6.51 22.62 -10.10
CA ALA A 126 7.26 23.41 -9.11
C ALA A 126 8.79 23.30 -9.25
N GLY A 127 9.29 23.18 -10.48
CA GLY A 127 10.73 23.08 -10.78
C GLY A 127 11.34 21.69 -10.56
N VAL A 128 10.52 20.66 -10.32
CA VAL A 128 10.97 19.26 -10.22
C VAL A 128 10.71 18.58 -11.54
N GLU A 129 11.75 18.14 -12.25
CA GLU A 129 11.61 17.40 -13.51
C GLU A 129 11.12 15.98 -13.25
N LEU A 130 10.00 15.61 -13.87
CA LEU A 130 9.39 14.29 -13.75
C LEU A 130 8.87 13.82 -15.11
N VAL A 131 8.60 12.52 -15.17
CA VAL A 131 7.79 11.88 -16.19
C VAL A 131 6.45 11.50 -15.55
N GLN A 132 5.35 11.97 -16.13
CA GLN A 132 4.00 11.53 -15.80
C GLN A 132 3.65 10.31 -16.64
N LEU A 133 3.40 9.18 -15.98
CA LEU A 133 2.84 7.98 -16.59
C LEU A 133 1.33 7.97 -16.38
N ARG A 134 0.59 7.65 -17.45
CA ARG A 134 -0.82 7.27 -17.40
C ARG A 134 -0.94 5.82 -17.85
N TRP A 135 -1.22 4.93 -16.91
CA TRP A 135 -1.44 3.52 -17.16
C TRP A 135 -2.72 3.29 -17.97
N LEU A 136 -2.59 2.45 -18.99
CA LEU A 136 -3.60 2.07 -19.96
C LEU A 136 -4.17 0.67 -19.68
N GLY A 137 -3.56 -0.08 -18.75
CA GLY A 137 -3.92 -1.45 -18.42
C GLY A 137 -2.96 -2.49 -18.99
N ALA A 138 -3.30 -3.76 -18.83
CA ALA A 138 -2.61 -4.90 -19.45
C ALA A 138 -3.24 -5.29 -20.80
N ALA A 139 -2.63 -6.24 -21.50
CA ALA A 139 -3.07 -6.67 -22.83
C ALA A 139 -4.47 -7.31 -22.85
N ASP A 140 -4.89 -7.89 -21.73
CA ASP A 140 -6.23 -8.46 -21.53
C ASP A 140 -7.31 -7.39 -21.25
N GLY A 141 -6.93 -6.11 -21.20
CA GLY A 141 -7.81 -4.99 -20.89
C GLY A 141 -8.03 -4.76 -19.40
N SER A 142 -7.36 -5.51 -18.52
CA SER A 142 -7.40 -5.26 -17.08
C SER A 142 -6.76 -3.91 -16.77
N MET A 143 -7.40 -3.13 -15.90
CA MET A 143 -6.92 -1.83 -15.45
C MET A 143 -6.33 -1.95 -14.04
N PRO A 144 -5.38 -1.07 -13.67
CA PRO A 144 -4.96 -0.95 -12.28
C PRO A 144 -6.16 -0.71 -11.35
N GLU A 145 -6.19 -1.43 -10.23
CA GLU A 145 -7.27 -1.33 -9.26
C GLU A 145 -7.36 0.07 -8.63
N GLY A 146 -8.58 0.47 -8.25
CA GLY A 146 -8.81 1.70 -7.49
C GLY A 146 -8.78 3.00 -8.29
N GLY A 147 -8.75 2.95 -9.63
CA GLY A 147 -8.84 4.12 -10.51
C GLY A 147 -7.63 5.07 -10.44
N ARG A 148 -6.63 4.72 -9.64
CA ARG A 148 -5.32 5.36 -9.64
C ARG A 148 -4.65 4.89 -10.93
N VAL A 149 -4.53 5.79 -11.90
CA VAL A 149 -3.95 5.47 -13.22
C VAL A 149 -2.71 6.31 -13.50
N TYR A 150 -2.38 7.26 -12.62
CA TYR A 150 -1.22 8.11 -12.75
C TYR A 150 -0.09 7.68 -11.80
N GLN A 151 1.12 7.77 -12.31
CA GLN A 151 2.35 7.63 -11.56
C GLN A 151 3.35 8.68 -12.04
N TYR A 152 4.27 9.06 -11.16
CA TYR A 152 5.25 10.10 -11.41
C TYR A 152 6.63 9.58 -11.04
N ALA A 153 7.58 9.77 -11.97
CA ALA A 153 8.94 9.28 -11.81
C ALA A 153 9.94 10.37 -12.18
N ALA A 154 10.98 10.53 -11.39
CA ALA A 154 12.24 11.09 -11.87
C ALA A 154 13.04 9.98 -12.54
N TYR A 155 13.90 10.34 -13.50
CA TYR A 155 14.81 9.39 -14.11
C TYR A 155 16.19 10.01 -14.30
N GLU A 156 17.20 9.16 -14.46
CA GLU A 156 18.57 9.56 -14.75
C GLU A 156 19.27 8.47 -15.56
N LEU A 157 20.11 8.88 -16.51
CA LEU A 157 20.97 7.97 -17.26
C LEU A 157 22.39 8.05 -16.68
N VAL A 158 22.81 7.02 -15.95
CA VAL A 158 24.13 6.95 -15.29
C VAL A 158 24.88 5.74 -15.81
N GLU A 159 26.04 5.96 -16.40
CA GLU A 159 26.90 4.88 -16.95
C GLU A 159 26.14 3.95 -17.93
N GLY A 160 25.25 4.53 -18.74
CA GLY A 160 24.43 3.79 -19.69
C GLY A 160 23.29 2.99 -19.07
N LYS A 161 23.04 3.11 -17.76
CA LYS A 161 21.90 2.50 -17.05
C LYS A 161 20.83 3.54 -16.79
N LEU A 162 19.58 3.12 -16.87
CA LEU A 162 18.42 3.92 -16.52
C LEU A 162 18.09 3.75 -15.04
N GLN A 163 18.21 4.81 -14.27
CA GLN A 163 17.70 4.87 -12.90
C GLN A 163 16.33 5.54 -12.90
N VAL A 164 15.35 4.90 -12.28
CA VAL A 164 13.98 5.41 -12.15
C VAL A 164 13.63 5.53 -10.68
N ARG A 165 13.16 6.70 -10.28
CA ARG A 165 12.78 7.02 -8.91
C ARG A 165 11.33 7.49 -8.87
N LEU A 166 10.47 6.69 -8.24
CA LEU A 166 9.05 7.01 -8.11
C LEU A 166 8.84 8.03 -6.99
N LEU A 167 7.82 8.88 -7.12
CA LEU A 167 7.39 9.72 -5.99
C LEU A 167 7.08 8.86 -4.76
N SER A 168 7.56 9.31 -3.60
CA SER A 168 7.26 8.68 -2.32
C SER A 168 5.84 9.05 -1.89
N LYS A 169 5.04 8.04 -1.57
CA LYS A 169 3.70 8.24 -1.00
C LYS A 169 3.74 8.76 0.44
N ASP A 170 4.88 8.61 1.10
CA ASP A 170 5.09 9.08 2.48
C ASP A 170 5.38 10.59 2.50
N ALA A 171 6.01 11.10 1.43
CA ALA A 171 6.23 12.54 1.25
C ALA A 171 5.09 13.23 0.49
N VAL A 172 4.50 12.56 -0.51
CA VAL A 172 3.43 13.11 -1.34
C VAL A 172 2.16 12.25 -1.16
N PRO A 173 1.12 12.77 -0.48
CA PRO A 173 -0.10 12.03 -0.24
C PRO A 173 -0.79 11.62 -1.55
N THR A 174 -1.32 10.41 -1.59
CA THR A 174 -1.94 9.82 -2.79
C THR A 174 -3.43 10.14 -2.91
N ASP A 175 -4.07 10.63 -1.85
CA ASP A 175 -5.49 11.02 -1.79
C ASP A 175 -5.75 12.48 -2.22
N VAL A 176 -4.75 13.11 -2.84
CA VAL A 176 -4.89 14.43 -3.48
C VAL A 176 -5.92 14.40 -4.62
N ASP A 177 -6.90 15.30 -4.53
CA ASP A 177 -8.04 15.38 -5.46
C ASP A 177 -7.83 16.35 -6.64
N SER A 178 -6.71 17.07 -6.68
CA SER A 178 -6.48 18.11 -7.68
C SER A 178 -5.01 18.34 -7.99
N ALA A 179 -4.73 18.70 -9.25
CA ALA A 179 -3.38 18.94 -9.73
C ALA A 179 -2.68 20.05 -8.95
N ARG A 180 -3.44 21.05 -8.48
CA ARG A 180 -2.93 22.14 -7.65
C ARG A 180 -2.41 21.63 -6.30
N LYS A 181 -3.17 20.77 -5.61
CA LYS A 181 -2.73 20.18 -4.33
C LYS A 181 -1.53 19.27 -4.53
N LEU A 182 -1.53 18.46 -5.58
CA LEU A 182 -0.40 17.59 -5.90
C LEU A 182 0.88 18.39 -6.18
N ARG A 183 0.81 19.46 -6.99
CA ARG A 183 1.95 20.36 -7.21
C ARG A 183 2.44 21.00 -5.91
N ALA A 184 1.53 21.41 -5.02
CA ALA A 184 1.91 22.00 -3.74
C ALA A 184 2.63 21.00 -2.83
N ALA A 185 2.18 19.74 -2.78
CA ALA A 185 2.83 18.67 -2.03
C ALA A 185 4.22 18.34 -2.59
N ILE A 186 4.39 18.27 -3.91
CA ILE A 186 5.72 18.11 -4.52
C ILE A 186 6.61 19.30 -4.17
N ALA A 187 6.08 20.52 -4.23
CA ALA A 187 6.84 21.73 -3.94
C ALA A 187 7.36 21.81 -2.49
N SER A 188 6.63 21.27 -1.52
CA SER A 188 7.06 21.27 -0.11
C SER A 188 8.21 20.31 0.18
N HIS A 189 8.43 19.32 -0.68
CA HIS A 189 9.47 18.30 -0.54
C HIS A 189 10.55 18.36 -1.63
N ARG A 190 10.53 19.35 -2.52
CA ARG A 190 11.38 19.41 -3.73
C ARG A 190 12.89 19.26 -3.53
N ASN A 191 13.40 19.62 -2.35
CA ASN A 191 14.82 19.56 -2.01
C ASN A 191 15.16 18.36 -1.10
N GLY A 192 14.17 17.58 -0.72
CA GLY A 192 14.29 16.47 0.19
C GLY A 192 14.52 15.15 -0.55
N ALA A 193 15.46 14.34 -0.06
CA ALA A 193 15.68 13.00 -0.62
C ALA A 193 14.44 12.10 -0.43
N GLU A 194 13.62 12.39 0.58
CA GLU A 194 12.37 11.68 0.88
C GLU A 194 11.29 11.85 -0.19
N LEU A 195 11.42 12.82 -1.10
CA LEU A 195 10.47 13.02 -2.20
C LEU A 195 10.38 11.78 -3.09
N PHE A 196 11.45 11.00 -3.17
CA PHE A 196 11.56 9.83 -4.03
C PHE A 196 11.78 8.56 -3.22
N ARG A 197 11.32 7.45 -3.77
CA ARG A 197 11.66 6.11 -3.30
C ARG A 197 13.07 5.71 -3.72
N ASP A 198 13.53 4.60 -3.18
CA ASP A 198 14.75 3.93 -3.64
C ASP A 198 14.71 3.71 -5.17
N PRO A 199 15.86 3.93 -5.85
CA PRO A 199 15.91 3.84 -7.29
C PRO A 199 15.74 2.40 -7.78
N MET A 200 14.96 2.24 -8.84
CA MET A 200 14.97 1.05 -9.69
C MET A 200 16.02 1.25 -10.78
N VAL A 201 16.93 0.29 -10.94
CA VAL A 201 18.05 0.41 -11.89
C VAL A 201 17.88 -0.60 -13.01
N PHE A 202 17.76 -0.12 -14.24
CA PHE A 202 17.67 -0.94 -15.43
C PHE A 202 18.92 -0.80 -16.29
N ALA A 203 19.50 -1.93 -16.70
CA ALA A 203 20.55 -1.99 -17.71
C ALA A 203 19.92 -2.02 -19.12
N PRO A 204 20.63 -1.55 -20.15
CA PRO A 204 20.20 -1.74 -21.53
C PRO A 204 20.05 -3.23 -21.82
N ARG A 205 18.92 -3.59 -22.44
CA ARG A 205 18.73 -4.96 -22.93
C ARG A 205 19.48 -5.11 -24.27
N PRO A 206 20.35 -6.12 -24.41
CA PRO A 206 21.11 -6.36 -25.65
C PRO A 206 20.21 -6.68 -26.85
#